data_AF-A0A292EA15-F1
#
_entry.id   AF-A0A292EA15-F1
#
_cell.length_a   1.000
_cell.length_b   1.000
_cell.length_c   1.000
_cell.angle_alpha   90.00
_cell.angle_beta   90.00
_cell.angle_gamma   90.00
#
_symmetry.space_group_name_H-M   'P 1'
#
loop_
_entity.id
_entity.type
_entity.pdbx_description
1 polymer ?
#
loop_
_entity_poly.entity_id
_entity_poly.type
_entity_poly.pdbx_seq_one_letter_code
_entity_poly.pdbx_strand_id
1 'polypeptide(L)'
;MLRLLIAVMTTLSLVAPAAAKSKLDILTLFDQFMISKAVASRCARADEEKRAKFLLNMKRVKFSATQRLKRMYPKATDETIAKGSEQRQAELDNGVSEIIVKEGCDSPQIKEALRRFDMQADMDLAAPTKDQ
;
A
#
# COMPACT_ATOMS: atom_id res chain seq x y z
N MET A 1 18.34 67.60 16.64
CA MET A 1 18.08 66.82 15.41
C MET A 1 17.88 65.37 15.83
N LEU A 2 16.63 64.91 15.77
CA LEU A 2 16.14 63.67 16.39
C LEU A 2 16.36 62.48 15.45
N ARG A 3 17.15 61.50 15.88
CA ARG A 3 17.37 60.23 15.19
C ARG A 3 16.08 59.39 15.29
N LEU A 4 15.39 59.14 14.17
CA LEU A 4 14.30 58.17 14.11
C LEU A 4 14.83 56.86 13.51
N LEU A 5 14.84 55.85 14.37
CA LEU A 5 15.06 54.43 14.09
C LEU A 5 13.84 53.86 13.35
N ILE A 6 14.03 53.24 12.19
CA ILE A 6 13.07 52.27 11.65
C ILE A 6 13.86 51.06 11.19
N ALA A 7 14.02 50.10 12.11
CA ALA A 7 14.47 48.76 11.82
C ALA A 7 13.29 47.99 11.20
N VAL A 8 13.33 47.79 9.88
CA VAL A 8 12.38 46.90 9.19
C VAL A 8 12.85 45.47 9.44
N MET A 9 12.29 44.86 10.48
CA MET A 9 12.48 43.45 10.80
C MET A 9 11.63 42.62 9.81
N THR A 10 12.21 42.27 8.67
CA THR A 10 11.63 41.29 7.75
C THR A 10 11.67 39.91 8.41
N THR A 11 10.57 39.52 9.06
CA THR A 11 10.35 38.14 9.48
C THR A 11 10.15 37.29 8.24
N LEU A 12 11.21 36.59 7.83
CA LEU A 12 11.19 35.57 6.81
C LEU A 12 10.40 34.37 7.37
N SER A 13 9.09 34.35 7.16
CA SER A 13 8.26 33.19 7.47
C SER A 13 8.68 32.04 6.56
N LEU A 14 9.55 31.17 7.07
CA LEU A 14 9.85 29.86 6.50
C LEU A 14 8.57 29.02 6.56
N VAL A 15 7.72 29.16 5.55
CA VAL A 15 6.68 28.17 5.26
C VAL A 15 7.43 26.94 4.77
N ALA A 16 7.78 26.04 5.70
CA ALA A 16 8.23 24.71 5.31
C ALA A 16 7.10 24.09 4.48
N PRO A 17 7.36 23.60 3.26
CA PRO A 17 6.35 22.87 2.53
C PRO A 17 5.99 21.66 3.38
N ALA A 18 4.74 21.61 3.82
CA ALA A 18 4.19 20.41 4.41
C ALA A 18 4.34 19.31 3.36
N ALA A 19 5.35 18.45 3.53
CA ALA A 19 5.47 17.23 2.76
C ALA A 19 4.21 16.42 3.09
N ALA A 20 3.19 16.56 2.26
CA ALA A 20 2.01 15.73 2.32
C ALA A 20 2.52 14.29 2.24
N LYS A 21 2.43 13.55 3.36
CA LYS A 21 2.60 12.10 3.36
C LYS A 21 1.73 11.59 2.21
N SER A 22 2.33 11.17 1.10
CA SER A 22 1.55 10.70 -0.04
C SER A 22 0.79 9.48 0.45
N LYS A 23 -0.52 9.65 0.68
CA LYS A 23 -1.39 8.55 1.07
C LYS A 23 -1.23 7.51 -0.02
N LEU A 24 -0.66 6.35 0.31
CA LEU A 24 -0.40 5.29 -0.65
C LEU A 24 -1.70 4.99 -1.40
N ASP A 25 -1.67 5.01 -2.73
CA ASP A 25 -2.85 4.74 -3.53
C ASP A 25 -3.40 3.33 -3.23
N ILE A 26 -4.72 3.20 -3.18
CA ILE A 26 -5.38 1.95 -2.77
C ILE A 26 -5.11 0.80 -3.72
N LEU A 27 -4.88 1.06 -5.02
CA LEU A 27 -4.53 0.03 -5.99
C LEU A 27 -3.10 -0.45 -5.74
N THR A 28 -2.17 0.48 -5.46
CA THR A 28 -0.79 0.13 -5.05
C THR A 28 -0.76 -0.65 -3.75
N LEU A 29 -1.58 -0.27 -2.76
CA LEU A 29 -1.69 -1.03 -1.51
C LEU A 29 -2.21 -2.45 -1.78
N PHE A 30 -3.21 -2.59 -2.67
CA PHE A 30 -3.73 -3.90 -3.02
C PHE A 30 -2.70 -4.78 -3.73
N ASP A 31 -1.93 -4.22 -4.68
CA ASP A 31 -0.80 -4.91 -5.31
C ASP A 31 0.22 -5.40 -4.28
N GLN A 32 0.56 -4.56 -3.30
CA GLN A 32 1.48 -4.93 -2.22
C GLN A 32 0.96 -6.10 -1.38
N PHE A 33 -0.35 -6.17 -1.10
CA PHE A 33 -0.97 -7.34 -0.44
C PHE A 33 -0.90 -8.58 -1.33
N MET A 34 -1.11 -8.46 -2.64
CA MET A 34 -1.01 -9.59 -3.57
C MET A 34 0.42 -10.15 -3.62
N ILE A 35 1.42 -9.27 -3.71
CA ILE A 35 2.85 -9.63 -3.74
C ILE A 35 3.27 -10.30 -2.43
N SER A 36 2.99 -9.68 -1.28
CA SER A 36 3.41 -10.22 0.02
C SER A 36 2.73 -11.55 0.33
N LYS A 37 1.46 -11.74 -0.06
CA LYS A 37 0.76 -13.03 0.00
C LYS A 37 1.47 -14.09 -0.83
N ALA A 38 1.82 -13.76 -2.08
CA ALA A 38 2.45 -14.68 -3.02
C ALA A 38 3.86 -15.11 -2.57
N VAL A 39 4.61 -14.17 -1.99
CA VAL A 39 5.91 -14.44 -1.38
C VAL A 39 5.74 -15.30 -0.13
N ALA A 40 4.85 -14.92 0.78
CA ALA A 40 4.62 -15.66 2.02
C ALA A 40 4.16 -17.09 1.76
N SER A 41 3.37 -17.36 0.72
CA SER A 41 2.94 -18.73 0.39
C SER A 41 4.06 -19.63 -0.16
N ARG A 42 5.17 -19.06 -0.64
CA ARG A 42 6.27 -19.80 -1.29
C ARG A 42 7.53 -19.87 -0.43
N CYS A 43 7.82 -18.82 0.32
CA CYS A 43 9.09 -18.65 1.04
C CYS A 43 8.97 -18.75 2.56
N ALA A 44 7.76 -18.81 3.11
CA ALA A 44 7.57 -18.92 4.56
C ALA A 44 6.33 -19.76 4.89
N ARG A 45 6.23 -20.20 6.14
CA ARG A 45 4.95 -20.63 6.71
C ARG A 45 4.55 -19.55 7.70
N ALA A 46 3.61 -18.69 7.30
CA ALA A 46 3.03 -17.73 8.21
C ALA A 46 2.33 -18.46 9.35
N ASP A 47 2.46 -17.93 10.56
CA ASP A 47 1.61 -18.29 11.70
C ASP A 47 0.12 -18.16 11.31
N GLU A 48 -0.72 -19.10 11.75
CA GLU A 48 -2.11 -19.18 11.29
C GLU A 48 -2.93 -17.96 11.72
N GLU A 49 -2.65 -17.41 12.91
CA GLU A 49 -3.29 -16.19 13.40
C GLU A 49 -2.90 -14.99 12.53
N LYS A 50 -1.60 -14.80 12.28
CA LYS A 50 -1.12 -13.73 11.38
C LYS A 50 -1.72 -13.86 9.98
N ARG A 51 -1.80 -15.07 9.44
CA ARG A 51 -2.40 -15.32 8.13
C ARG A 51 -3.88 -14.94 8.11
N ALA A 52 -4.63 -15.26 9.17
CA ALA A 52 -6.04 -14.88 9.26
C ALA A 52 -6.23 -13.35 9.29
N LYS A 53 -5.44 -12.64 10.11
CA LYS A 53 -5.47 -11.17 10.18
C LYS A 53 -5.11 -10.52 8.84
N PHE A 54 -4.06 -11.03 8.20
CA PHE A 54 -3.63 -10.58 6.87
C PHE A 54 -4.76 -10.70 5.84
N LEU A 55 -5.42 -11.85 5.75
CA LEU A 55 -6.49 -12.09 4.78
C LEU A 55 -7.71 -11.19 5.05
N LEU A 56 -8.02 -10.92 6.31
CA LEU A 56 -9.08 -9.99 6.69
C LEU A 56 -8.76 -8.57 6.20
N ASN A 57 -7.54 -8.10 6.42
CA ASN A 57 -7.09 -6.78 5.96
C ASN A 57 -7.05 -6.70 4.43
N MET A 58 -6.55 -7.75 3.77
CA MET A 58 -6.55 -7.84 2.31
C MET A 58 -7.97 -7.75 1.73
N LYS A 59 -8.96 -8.39 2.35
CA LYS A 59 -10.37 -8.32 1.90
C LYS A 59 -10.90 -6.88 1.92
N ARG A 60 -10.55 -6.10 2.95
CA ARG A 60 -10.94 -4.69 3.06
C ARG A 60 -10.29 -3.84 1.98
N VAL A 61 -8.98 -3.99 1.81
CA VAL A 61 -8.22 -3.29 0.77
C VAL A 61 -8.76 -3.63 -0.63
N LYS A 62 -9.03 -4.92 -0.89
CA LYS A 62 -9.66 -5.38 -2.14
C LYS A 62 -10.98 -4.66 -2.39
N PHE A 63 -11.87 -4.59 -1.40
CA PHE A 63 -13.14 -3.88 -1.53
C PHE A 63 -12.93 -2.41 -1.92
N SER A 64 -12.07 -1.68 -1.20
CA SER A 64 -11.77 -0.28 -1.50
C SER A 64 -11.13 -0.09 -2.88
N ALA A 65 -10.26 -1.01 -3.31
CA ALA A 65 -9.65 -1.04 -4.64
C ALA A 65 -10.70 -1.28 -5.74
N THR A 66 -11.60 -2.24 -5.57
CA THR A 66 -12.74 -2.46 -6.48
C THR A 66 -13.60 -1.21 -6.61
N GLN A 67 -13.94 -0.55 -5.49
CA GLN A 67 -14.71 0.69 -5.54
C GLN A 67 -13.96 1.82 -6.27
N ARG A 68 -12.63 1.90 -6.11
CA ARG A 68 -11.79 2.85 -6.86
C ARG A 68 -11.83 2.57 -8.36
N LEU A 69 -11.71 1.30 -8.77
CA LEU A 69 -11.78 0.90 -10.18
C LEU A 69 -13.15 1.20 -10.80
N LYS A 70 -14.26 0.93 -10.09
CA LYS A 70 -15.61 1.30 -10.53
C LYS A 70 -15.76 2.79 -10.79
N ARG A 71 -15.15 3.64 -9.95
CA ARG A 71 -15.14 5.10 -10.16
C ARG A 71 -14.29 5.55 -11.34
N MET A 72 -13.17 4.86 -11.61
CA MET A 72 -12.30 5.16 -12.77
C MET A 72 -12.93 4.71 -14.08
N TYR A 73 -13.67 3.60 -14.05
CA TYR A 73 -14.25 2.95 -15.23
C TYR A 73 -15.76 2.74 -15.03
N PRO A 74 -16.57 3.81 -15.08
CA PRO A 74 -18.00 3.75 -14.76
C PRO A 74 -18.83 2.88 -15.71
N LYS A 75 -18.27 2.52 -16.88
CA LYS A 75 -18.91 1.63 -17.86
C LYS A 75 -18.47 0.16 -17.73
N ALA A 76 -17.48 -0.14 -16.90
CA ALA A 76 -17.01 -1.51 -16.71
C ALA A 76 -18.01 -2.30 -15.86
N THR A 77 -18.27 -3.54 -16.26
CA THR A 77 -19.08 -4.47 -15.46
C THR A 77 -18.26 -5.01 -14.29
N ASP A 78 -18.96 -5.52 -13.27
CA ASP A 78 -18.31 -6.18 -12.14
C ASP A 78 -17.46 -7.38 -12.58
N GLU A 79 -17.92 -8.12 -13.59
CA GLU A 79 -17.17 -9.21 -14.22
C GLU A 79 -15.87 -8.71 -14.88
N THR A 80 -15.93 -7.59 -15.60
CA THR A 80 -14.74 -7.01 -16.24
C THR A 80 -13.69 -6.60 -15.20
N ILE A 81 -14.13 -5.98 -14.10
CA ILE A 81 -13.24 -5.56 -13.02
C ILE A 81 -12.65 -6.79 -12.29
N ALA A 82 -13.47 -7.83 -12.07
CA ALA A 82 -13.01 -9.08 -11.47
C ALA A 82 -11.95 -9.76 -12.34
N LYS A 83 -12.23 -9.93 -13.64
CA LYS A 83 -11.29 -10.52 -14.60
C LYS A 83 -9.98 -9.75 -14.69
N GLY A 84 -10.04 -8.41 -14.73
CA GLY A 84 -8.83 -7.58 -14.71
C GLY A 84 -8.03 -7.74 -13.41
N SER A 85 -8.71 -7.91 -12.26
CA SER A 85 -8.05 -8.17 -10.98
C SER A 85 -7.37 -9.55 -10.94
N GLU A 86 -7.98 -10.56 -11.54
CA GLU A 86 -7.40 -11.91 -11.68
C GLU A 86 -6.16 -11.91 -12.57
N GLN A 87 -6.24 -11.22 -13.72
CA GLN A 87 -5.09 -11.05 -14.63
C GLN A 87 -3.94 -10.34 -13.92
N ARG A 88 -4.22 -9.26 -13.18
CA ARG A 88 -3.22 -8.55 -12.38
C ARG A 88 -2.58 -9.45 -11.32
N GLN A 89 -3.36 -10.27 -10.61
CA GLN A 89 -2.82 -11.21 -9.64
C GLN A 89 -1.89 -12.23 -10.31
N ALA A 90 -2.25 -12.75 -11.49
CA ALA A 90 -1.42 -13.70 -12.23
C ALA A 90 -0.08 -13.07 -12.67
N GLU A 91 -0.09 -11.83 -13.16
CA GLU A 91 1.13 -11.08 -13.49
C GLU A 91 2.06 -10.94 -12.28
N LEU A 92 1.51 -10.56 -11.12
CA LEU A 92 2.28 -10.40 -9.89
C LEU A 92 2.82 -11.75 -9.38
N ASP A 93 2.03 -12.81 -9.45
CA ASP A 93 2.45 -14.16 -9.05
C ASP A 93 3.60 -14.67 -9.92
N ASN A 94 3.56 -14.39 -11.22
CA ASN A 94 4.64 -14.72 -12.15
C ASN A 94 5.92 -13.94 -11.81
N GLY A 95 5.83 -12.62 -11.65
CA GLY A 95 6.99 -11.79 -11.28
C GLY A 95 7.61 -12.20 -9.94
N VAL A 96 6.79 -12.54 -8.94
CA VAL A 96 7.27 -13.11 -7.66
C VAL A 96 7.98 -14.45 -7.87
N SER A 97 7.43 -15.32 -8.70
CA SER A 97 8.03 -16.63 -8.97
C SER A 97 9.38 -16.50 -9.67
N GLU A 98 9.49 -15.61 -10.66
CA GLU A 98 10.75 -15.32 -11.37
C GLU A 98 11.83 -14.80 -10.41
N ILE A 99 11.48 -13.87 -9.53
CA ILE A 99 12.40 -13.34 -8.52
C ILE A 99 12.88 -14.44 -7.57
N ILE A 100 11.96 -15.28 -7.06
CA ILE A 100 12.31 -16.36 -6.14
C ILE A 100 13.23 -17.38 -6.83
N VAL A 101 12.97 -17.73 -8.09
CA VAL A 101 13.84 -18.65 -8.85
C VAL A 101 15.23 -18.05 -9.05
N LYS A 102 15.31 -16.75 -9.36
CA LYS A 102 16.57 -16.08 -9.65
C LYS A 102 17.43 -15.81 -8.41
N GLU A 103 16.80 -15.39 -7.32
CA GLU A 103 17.51 -14.82 -6.16
C GLU A 103 17.29 -15.59 -4.86
N GLY A 104 16.36 -16.54 -4.85
CA GLY A 104 16.01 -17.32 -3.67
C GLY A 104 15.19 -16.55 -2.65
N CYS A 105 14.65 -17.30 -1.69
CA CYS A 105 13.84 -16.76 -0.60
C CYS A 105 14.64 -15.90 0.40
N ASP A 106 15.97 -15.98 0.37
CA ASP A 106 16.85 -15.24 1.26
C ASP A 106 17.27 -13.85 0.75
N SER A 107 16.88 -13.50 -0.47
CA SER A 107 17.20 -12.21 -1.06
C SER A 107 16.61 -11.04 -0.26
N PRO A 108 17.27 -9.87 -0.26
CA PRO A 108 16.79 -8.70 0.49
C PRO A 108 15.35 -8.30 0.13
N GLN A 109 14.98 -8.38 -1.15
CA GLN A 109 13.65 -8.01 -1.61
C GLN A 109 12.56 -8.98 -1.15
N ILE A 110 12.85 -10.29 -1.11
CA ILE A 110 11.91 -11.28 -0.58
C ILE A 110 11.74 -11.11 0.93
N LYS A 111 12.83 -10.87 1.67
CA LYS A 111 12.77 -10.57 3.11
C LYS A 111 11.92 -9.33 3.41
N GLU A 112 12.03 -8.28 2.60
CA GLU A 112 11.17 -7.10 2.76
C GLU A 112 9.70 -7.39 2.43
N ALA A 113 9.41 -8.23 1.43
CA ALA A 113 8.05 -8.66 1.13
C ALA A 113 7.44 -9.51 2.26
N LEU A 114 8.23 -10.37 2.91
CA LEU A 114 7.82 -11.11 4.12
C LEU A 114 7.57 -10.16 5.29
N ARG A 115 8.45 -9.19 5.53
CA ARG A 115 8.25 -8.18 6.58
C ARG A 115 6.99 -7.34 6.32
N ARG A 116 6.68 -7.06 5.05
CA ARG A 116 5.45 -6.39 4.64
C ARG A 116 4.20 -7.22 4.94
N PHE A 117 4.26 -8.54 4.73
CA PHE A 117 3.17 -9.45 5.11
C PHE A 117 2.83 -9.31 6.60
N ASP A 118 3.85 -9.32 7.46
CA ASP A 118 3.66 -9.12 8.91
C ASP A 118 3.03 -7.76 9.22
N MET A 119 3.59 -6.68 8.67
CA MET A 119 3.03 -5.34 8.86
C MET A 119 1.58 -5.23 8.41
N GLN A 120 1.23 -5.88 7.30
CA GLN A 120 -0.11 -5.90 6.73
C GLN A 120 -1.09 -6.74 7.57
N ALA A 121 -0.62 -7.77 8.25
CA ALA A 121 -1.40 -8.51 9.26
C ALA A 121 -1.71 -7.62 10.47
N ASP A 122 -0.76 -6.79 10.88
CA ASP A 122 -0.87 -5.93 12.08
C ASP A 122 -1.55 -4.58 11.82
N MET A 123 -1.96 -4.28 10.57
CA MET A 123 -2.71 -3.07 10.25
C MET A 123 -4.07 -3.06 10.98
N ASP A 124 -4.39 -1.96 11.65
CA ASP A 124 -5.75 -1.70 12.11
C ASP A 124 -6.55 -1.00 11.01
N LEU A 125 -7.23 -1.83 10.20
CA LEU A 125 -8.21 -1.36 9.21
C LEU A 125 -9.66 -1.47 9.73
N ALA A 126 -9.85 -1.79 11.01
CA ALA A 126 -11.16 -1.98 11.64
C ALA A 126 -11.69 -0.69 12.27
N ALA A 127 -10.80 0.24 12.61
CA ALA A 127 -11.18 1.53 13.14
C ALA A 127 -12.08 2.27 12.12
N PRO A 128 -13.27 2.76 12.52
CA PRO A 128 -14.00 3.71 11.71
C PRO A 128 -13.05 4.89 11.44
N THR A 129 -12.97 5.30 10.18
CA THR A 129 -12.38 6.60 9.84
C THR A 129 -13.27 7.64 10.50
N LYS A 130 -12.89 8.09 11.70
CA LYS A 130 -13.26 9.42 12.14
C LYS A 130 -12.63 10.34 11.10
N ASP A 131 -13.49 11.05 10.39
CA ASP A 131 -13.18 12.08 9.40
C ASP A 131 -12.81 11.59 8.00
N GLN A 132 -13.82 11.64 7.12
CA GLN A 132 -13.73 12.22 5.77
C GLN A 132 -15.07 12.86 5.42
#